data_AF-A0A1M7IQU3-F1
#
_entry.id   AF-A0A1M7IQU3-F1
#
_cell.length_a   1.000
_cell.length_b   1.000
_cell.length_c   1.000
_cell.angle_alpha   90.00
_cell.angle_beta   90.00
_cell.angle_gamma   90.00
#
_symmetry.space_group_name_H-M   'P 1'
#
loop_
_entity.id
_entity.type
_entity.pdbx_description
1 polymer ?
#
loop_
_entity_poly.entity_id
_entity_poly.type
_entity_poly.pdbx_seq_one_letter_code
_entity_poly.pdbx_strand_id
1 'polypeptide(L)'
;MNYEALKEVNVWQVDVRPFLATEKDPAKFCFEKGIVAIGWNVPGKPLSKEEYWEMGKGIYVKDNHWVRASTPFLFQMKEDDLVWLKDFEGFYYLGRIEGEWHYRDEPEFLQVGLPNARKCKLFKVGSDAPGSIEHGFRTGNIVQKINDFPAHLFSRIAYNKLSGEEFYAVEEDFMEKADVFGLLTNWELEDVVALFLQKEGYYIIPSSLSTEENYNFRVVHRSTGEVAFVRISPNGVLDPNMFSRFPHKVFLFSPVGYRSFEVPLSHVVALKKGDIEEFFKTHEDLMPYSIRIFLDWKKRKEAMKVTS
;
A
#
# COMPACT_ATOMS: atom_id res chain seq x y z
N MET A 1 -6.14 17.12 -13.61
CA MET A 1 -5.86 16.49 -14.92
C MET A 1 -6.28 15.03 -14.80
N ASN A 2 -7.10 14.49 -15.73
CA ASN A 2 -7.74 13.19 -15.56
C ASN A 2 -6.72 12.06 -15.67
N TYR A 3 -6.41 11.45 -14.53
CA TYR A 3 -5.40 10.41 -14.35
C TYR A 3 -5.67 9.14 -15.18
N GLU A 4 -6.94 8.89 -15.53
CA GLU A 4 -7.36 7.68 -16.24
C GLU A 4 -6.76 7.55 -17.65
N ALA A 5 -6.32 8.65 -18.26
CA ALA A 5 -5.75 8.64 -19.61
C ALA A 5 -4.32 8.06 -19.68
N LEU A 6 -3.66 7.81 -18.54
CA LEU A 6 -2.27 7.31 -18.46
C LEU A 6 -2.15 5.89 -17.88
N LYS A 7 -3.25 5.24 -17.45
CA LYS A 7 -3.20 3.87 -16.92
C LYS A 7 -3.38 2.84 -18.03
N GLU A 8 -2.29 2.40 -18.68
CA GLU A 8 -2.36 1.17 -19.49
C GLU A 8 -2.62 -0.08 -18.61
N VAL A 9 -2.17 -0.01 -17.34
CA VAL A 9 -2.15 -1.13 -16.38
C VAL A 9 -2.96 -0.78 -15.14
N ASN A 10 -3.86 -1.67 -14.73
CA ASN A 10 -4.55 -1.55 -13.45
C ASN A 10 -3.73 -2.24 -12.34
N VAL A 11 -3.88 -1.75 -11.12
CA VAL A 11 -3.42 -2.43 -9.91
C VAL A 11 -4.65 -2.84 -9.12
N TRP A 12 -4.70 -4.11 -8.77
CA TRP A 12 -5.75 -4.73 -7.99
C TRP A 12 -5.21 -5.20 -6.65
N GLN A 13 -6.07 -5.27 -5.66
CA GLN A 13 -5.91 -6.19 -4.55
C GLN A 13 -6.91 -7.33 -4.70
N VAL A 14 -6.48 -8.53 -4.31
CA VAL A 14 -7.38 -9.67 -4.14
C VAL A 14 -7.14 -10.26 -2.76
N ASP A 15 -8.14 -10.11 -1.90
CA ASP A 15 -8.18 -10.72 -0.58
C ASP A 15 -8.75 -12.13 -0.70
N VAL A 16 -7.85 -13.10 -0.76
CA VAL A 16 -8.17 -14.52 -0.91
C VAL A 16 -8.47 -15.21 0.42
N ARG A 17 -8.49 -14.46 1.53
CA ARG A 17 -8.81 -15.02 2.85
C ARG A 17 -10.26 -15.56 2.80
N PRO A 18 -10.48 -16.86 3.09
CA PRO A 18 -11.81 -17.43 2.97
C PRO A 18 -12.65 -16.96 4.17
N PHE A 19 -13.98 -16.88 3.98
CA PHE A 19 -14.92 -16.77 5.10
C PHE A 19 -14.97 -18.06 5.96
N LEU A 20 -14.41 -19.16 5.46
CA LEU A 20 -14.34 -20.45 6.13
C LEU A 20 -12.91 -20.71 6.58
N ALA A 21 -12.71 -21.11 7.83
CA ALA A 21 -11.40 -21.47 8.37
C ALA A 21 -10.84 -22.68 7.60
N THR A 22 -9.96 -22.43 6.64
CA THR A 22 -9.16 -23.47 5.96
C THR A 22 -7.84 -23.62 6.70
N GLU A 23 -7.37 -24.86 6.90
CA GLU A 23 -6.02 -25.12 7.43
C GLU A 23 -4.91 -24.63 6.48
N LYS A 24 -5.25 -24.42 5.20
CA LYS A 24 -4.35 -23.95 4.15
C LYS A 24 -4.55 -22.46 3.89
N ASP A 25 -3.45 -21.74 3.82
CA ASP A 25 -3.40 -20.33 3.44
C ASP A 25 -3.67 -20.15 1.94
N PRO A 26 -4.75 -19.46 1.55
CA PRO A 26 -5.11 -19.37 0.13
C PRO A 26 -4.17 -18.48 -0.69
N ALA A 27 -3.48 -17.51 -0.09
CA ALA A 27 -2.51 -16.68 -0.81
C ALA A 27 -1.25 -17.49 -1.12
N LYS A 28 -0.79 -18.32 -0.18
CA LYS A 28 0.29 -19.28 -0.44
C LYS A 28 -0.11 -20.31 -1.49
N PHE A 29 -1.35 -20.82 -1.44
CA PHE A 29 -1.86 -21.71 -2.48
C PHE A 29 -1.86 -21.03 -3.87
N CYS A 30 -2.32 -19.79 -3.97
CA CYS A 30 -2.27 -19.00 -5.20
C CYS A 30 -0.83 -18.83 -5.72
N PHE A 31 0.11 -18.51 -4.82
CA PHE A 31 1.52 -18.38 -5.13
C PHE A 31 2.13 -19.69 -5.67
N GLU A 32 1.91 -20.82 -4.99
CA GLU A 32 2.39 -22.14 -5.41
C GLU A 32 1.84 -22.58 -6.76
N LYS A 33 0.58 -22.24 -7.05
CA LYS A 33 -0.11 -22.61 -8.30
C LYS A 33 0.14 -21.63 -9.46
N GLY A 34 0.77 -20.48 -9.20
CA GLY A 34 0.97 -19.44 -10.22
C GLY A 34 -0.35 -18.86 -10.73
N ILE A 35 -1.25 -18.52 -9.81
CA ILE A 35 -2.59 -18.01 -10.11
C ILE A 35 -2.99 -16.90 -9.13
N VAL A 36 -4.02 -16.15 -9.48
CA VAL A 36 -4.88 -15.48 -8.51
C VAL A 36 -6.28 -16.08 -8.62
N ALA A 37 -6.99 -16.24 -7.51
CA ALA A 37 -8.31 -16.85 -7.53
C ALA A 37 -9.28 -16.26 -6.49
N ILE A 38 -10.58 -16.43 -6.72
CA ILE A 38 -11.66 -16.05 -5.80
C ILE A 38 -12.66 -17.21 -5.61
N GLY A 39 -13.52 -17.09 -4.60
CA GLY A 39 -14.50 -18.11 -4.21
C GLY A 39 -15.74 -18.25 -5.11
N TRP A 40 -16.82 -18.77 -4.53
CA TRP A 40 -18.15 -19.01 -5.13
C TRP A 40 -18.22 -20.17 -6.13
N ASN A 41 -18.42 -21.36 -5.59
CA ASN A 41 -18.51 -22.59 -6.37
C ASN A 41 -19.86 -22.66 -7.11
N VAL A 42 -19.93 -23.30 -8.28
CA VAL A 42 -21.19 -23.59 -8.97
C VAL A 42 -21.27 -25.08 -9.30
N PRO A 43 -22.47 -25.68 -9.42
CA PRO A 43 -22.59 -27.08 -9.79
C PRO A 43 -22.07 -27.34 -11.20
N GLY A 44 -21.13 -28.27 -11.36
CA GLY A 44 -20.53 -28.58 -12.66
C GLY A 44 -19.38 -27.64 -13.03
N LYS A 45 -18.98 -27.65 -14.30
CA LYS A 45 -17.83 -26.90 -14.82
C LYS A 45 -18.27 -25.92 -15.91
N PRO A 46 -18.52 -24.64 -15.59
CA PRO A 46 -18.84 -23.63 -16.60
C PRO A 46 -17.70 -23.52 -17.64
N LEU A 47 -18.08 -23.40 -18.90
CA LEU A 47 -17.17 -23.29 -20.04
C LEU A 47 -16.74 -21.85 -20.33
N SER A 48 -17.48 -20.86 -19.83
CA SER A 48 -17.15 -19.45 -19.97
C SER A 48 -17.49 -18.65 -18.71
N LYS A 49 -16.93 -17.43 -18.60
CA LYS A 49 -17.21 -16.52 -17.49
C LYS A 49 -18.67 -16.03 -17.50
N GLU A 50 -19.29 -15.94 -18.67
CA GLU A 50 -20.71 -15.63 -18.85
C GLU A 50 -21.59 -16.77 -18.36
N GLU A 51 -21.24 -18.02 -18.68
CA GLU A 51 -21.97 -19.19 -18.17
C GLU A 51 -21.85 -19.28 -16.64
N TYR A 52 -20.63 -19.14 -16.10
CA TYR A 52 -20.40 -19.06 -14.65
C TYR A 52 -21.24 -17.94 -14.02
N TRP A 53 -21.30 -16.77 -14.64
CA TRP A 53 -22.04 -15.63 -14.13
C TRP A 53 -23.54 -15.89 -14.08
N GLU A 54 -24.14 -16.50 -15.10
CA GLU A 54 -25.56 -16.86 -15.10
C GLU A 54 -25.88 -17.96 -14.07
N MET A 55 -25.02 -18.97 -13.94
CA MET A 55 -25.15 -19.98 -12.87
C MET A 55 -25.03 -19.35 -11.48
N GLY A 56 -24.04 -18.48 -11.31
CA GLY A 56 -23.78 -17.75 -10.07
C GLY A 56 -24.92 -16.82 -9.68
N LYS A 57 -25.56 -16.13 -10.63
CA LYS A 57 -26.77 -15.34 -10.37
C LYS A 57 -27.87 -16.18 -9.73
N GLY A 58 -28.11 -17.39 -10.23
CA GLY A 58 -29.14 -18.27 -9.69
C GLY A 58 -28.91 -18.66 -8.23
N ILE A 59 -27.65 -18.70 -7.78
CA ILE A 59 -27.25 -19.20 -6.46
C ILE A 59 -26.96 -18.06 -5.48
N TYR A 60 -26.31 -17.00 -5.95
CA TYR A 60 -25.69 -15.95 -5.15
C TYR A 60 -26.32 -14.57 -5.32
N VAL A 61 -27.52 -14.45 -5.92
CA VAL A 61 -28.21 -13.16 -6.14
C VAL A 61 -28.36 -12.30 -4.88
N LYS A 62 -28.43 -12.91 -3.69
CA LYS A 62 -28.54 -12.20 -2.40
C LYS A 62 -27.19 -11.89 -1.75
N ASP A 63 -26.10 -12.39 -2.30
CA ASP A 63 -24.74 -12.16 -1.81
C ASP A 63 -24.11 -10.96 -2.52
N ASN A 64 -24.11 -9.82 -1.84
CA ASN A 64 -23.50 -8.59 -2.36
C ASN A 64 -21.98 -8.72 -2.52
N HIS A 65 -21.30 -9.61 -1.77
CA HIS A 65 -19.87 -9.83 -1.91
C HIS A 65 -19.56 -10.57 -3.23
N TRP A 66 -20.41 -11.52 -3.64
CA TRP A 66 -20.27 -12.22 -4.91
C TRP A 66 -20.26 -11.25 -6.09
N VAL A 67 -21.25 -10.36 -6.18
CA VAL A 67 -21.36 -9.40 -7.29
C VAL A 67 -20.15 -8.45 -7.29
N ARG A 68 -19.78 -7.92 -6.12
CA ARG A 68 -18.68 -6.96 -5.96
C ARG A 68 -17.31 -7.55 -6.27
N ALA A 69 -17.10 -8.85 -6.00
CA ALA A 69 -15.86 -9.54 -6.30
C ALA A 69 -15.82 -10.08 -7.74
N SER A 70 -16.89 -10.75 -8.17
CA SER A 70 -16.95 -11.42 -9.47
C SER A 70 -16.99 -10.41 -10.62
N THR A 71 -17.68 -9.28 -10.48
CA THR A 71 -17.72 -8.27 -11.56
C THR A 71 -16.33 -7.80 -11.99
N PRO A 72 -15.48 -7.26 -11.09
CA PRO A 72 -14.14 -6.84 -11.47
C PRO A 72 -13.26 -8.01 -11.88
N PHE A 73 -13.31 -9.15 -11.17
CA PHE A 73 -12.44 -10.29 -11.45
C PHE A 73 -12.70 -10.93 -12.82
N LEU A 74 -13.97 -11.09 -13.21
CA LEU A 74 -14.34 -11.72 -14.48
C LEU A 74 -14.24 -10.77 -15.67
N PHE A 75 -14.67 -9.52 -15.48
CA PHE A 75 -14.96 -8.63 -16.61
C PHE A 75 -14.07 -7.39 -16.70
N GLN A 76 -13.29 -7.04 -15.66
CA GLN A 76 -12.47 -5.82 -15.67
C GLN A 76 -10.97 -6.10 -15.56
N MET A 77 -10.57 -7.08 -14.75
CA MET A 77 -9.19 -7.53 -14.65
C MET A 77 -8.77 -8.20 -15.96
N LYS A 78 -7.66 -7.74 -16.53
CA LYS A 78 -7.14 -8.19 -17.82
C LYS A 78 -5.68 -8.63 -17.72
N GLU A 79 -5.18 -9.25 -18.79
CA GLU A 79 -3.76 -9.53 -18.95
C GLU A 79 -2.92 -8.26 -18.74
N ASP A 80 -1.73 -8.44 -18.15
CA ASP A 80 -0.78 -7.40 -17.77
C ASP A 80 -1.19 -6.47 -16.62
N ASP A 81 -2.42 -6.59 -16.10
CA ASP A 81 -2.75 -5.96 -14.82
C ASP A 81 -1.90 -6.55 -13.69
N LEU A 82 -1.63 -5.71 -12.68
CA LEU A 82 -0.93 -6.10 -11.46
C LEU A 82 -1.91 -6.44 -10.35
N VAL A 83 -1.59 -7.42 -9.52
CA VAL A 83 -2.42 -7.85 -8.39
C VAL A 83 -1.59 -8.08 -7.14
N TRP A 84 -2.10 -7.54 -6.02
CA TRP A 84 -1.57 -7.78 -4.69
C TRP A 84 -2.38 -8.84 -3.96
N LEU A 85 -1.70 -9.75 -3.28
CA LEU A 85 -2.25 -10.72 -2.33
C LEU A 85 -1.60 -10.52 -0.95
N LYS A 86 -2.28 -10.97 0.10
CA LYS A 86 -1.74 -10.99 1.47
C LYS A 86 -2.06 -12.33 2.12
N ASP A 87 -1.04 -12.97 2.68
CA ASP A 87 -1.20 -14.23 3.43
C ASP A 87 -1.58 -13.99 4.90
N PHE A 88 -1.90 -15.07 5.62
CA PHE A 88 -2.29 -15.01 7.03
C PHE A 88 -1.15 -14.60 7.97
N GLU A 89 0.11 -14.79 7.55
CA GLU A 89 1.29 -14.33 8.28
C GLU A 89 1.58 -12.84 8.05
N GLY A 90 0.83 -12.21 7.15
CA GLY A 90 0.93 -10.80 6.84
C GLY A 90 1.93 -10.47 5.72
N PHE A 91 2.48 -11.47 5.02
CA PHE A 91 3.33 -11.24 3.88
C PHE A 91 2.52 -10.91 2.62
N TYR A 92 3.03 -9.97 1.86
CA TYR A 92 2.49 -9.52 0.58
C TYR A 92 3.14 -10.25 -0.59
N TYR A 93 2.32 -10.47 -1.61
CA TYR A 93 2.71 -10.99 -2.90
C TYR A 93 2.24 -10.02 -3.98
N LEU A 94 3.05 -9.85 -5.01
CA LEU A 94 2.75 -9.02 -6.17
C LEU A 94 2.87 -9.89 -7.41
N GLY A 95 1.86 -9.86 -8.27
CA GLY A 95 1.87 -10.61 -9.52
C GLY A 95 1.31 -9.86 -10.70
N ARG A 96 1.60 -10.39 -11.87
CA ARG A 96 1.06 -9.95 -13.17
C ARG A 96 0.10 -11.00 -13.69
N ILE A 97 -1.07 -10.59 -14.14
CA ILE A 97 -2.03 -11.46 -14.79
C ILE A 97 -1.48 -11.91 -16.15
N GLU A 98 -1.42 -13.22 -16.39
CA GLU A 98 -0.88 -13.82 -17.62
C GLU A 98 -1.95 -14.54 -18.45
N GLY A 99 -3.22 -14.44 -18.07
CA GLY A 99 -4.27 -15.13 -18.81
C GLY A 99 -5.68 -14.85 -18.35
N GLU A 100 -6.60 -15.34 -19.16
CA GLU A 100 -8.03 -15.21 -18.93
C GLU A 100 -8.53 -16.06 -17.76
N TRP A 101 -9.75 -15.73 -17.33
CA TRP A 101 -10.47 -16.49 -16.32
C TRP A 101 -10.69 -17.93 -16.76
N HIS A 102 -10.62 -18.86 -15.80
CA HIS A 102 -11.03 -20.25 -15.98
C HIS A 102 -11.53 -20.83 -14.65
N TYR A 103 -12.44 -21.81 -14.73
CA TYR A 103 -13.01 -22.49 -13.57
C TYR A 103 -12.21 -23.75 -13.20
N ARG A 104 -11.93 -23.90 -11.90
CA ARG A 104 -11.15 -24.98 -11.28
C ARG A 104 -12.05 -25.83 -10.39
N ASP A 105 -12.51 -26.93 -10.95
CA ASP A 105 -13.34 -27.94 -10.28
C ASP A 105 -12.51 -29.07 -9.65
N GLU A 106 -11.18 -28.97 -9.69
CA GLU A 106 -10.31 -29.96 -9.07
C GLU A 106 -10.44 -29.92 -7.53
N PRO A 107 -10.38 -31.07 -6.83
CA PRO A 107 -10.62 -31.14 -5.39
C PRO A 107 -9.78 -30.18 -4.54
N GLU A 108 -8.54 -29.91 -4.93
CA GLU A 108 -7.65 -29.01 -4.19
C GLU A 108 -8.13 -27.54 -4.21
N PHE A 109 -8.73 -27.08 -5.31
CA PHE A 109 -9.26 -25.73 -5.44
C PHE A 109 -10.59 -25.59 -4.69
N LEU A 110 -11.44 -26.62 -4.79
CA LEU A 110 -12.72 -26.67 -4.08
C LEU A 110 -12.54 -26.74 -2.56
N GLN A 111 -11.53 -27.46 -2.07
CA GLN A 111 -11.19 -27.54 -0.64
C GLN A 111 -10.74 -26.21 -0.06
N VAL A 112 -9.97 -25.42 -0.83
CA VAL A 112 -9.53 -24.07 -0.43
C VAL A 112 -10.63 -23.02 -0.70
N GLY A 113 -11.65 -23.38 -1.49
CA GLY A 113 -12.76 -22.51 -1.84
C GLY A 113 -12.37 -21.42 -2.85
N LEU A 114 -11.50 -21.74 -3.81
CA LEU A 114 -10.99 -20.81 -4.82
C LEU A 114 -11.16 -21.34 -6.26
N PRO A 115 -12.38 -21.64 -6.72
CA PRO A 115 -12.58 -22.24 -8.05
C PRO A 115 -12.40 -21.25 -9.21
N ASN A 116 -12.52 -19.94 -8.99
CA ASN A 116 -12.45 -18.96 -10.06
C ASN A 116 -11.02 -18.42 -10.16
N ALA A 117 -10.26 -18.83 -11.17
CA ALA A 117 -8.82 -18.56 -11.25
C ALA A 117 -8.42 -17.80 -12.53
N ARG A 118 -7.31 -17.09 -12.44
CA ARG A 118 -6.54 -16.53 -13.57
C ARG A 118 -5.08 -16.89 -13.40
N LYS A 119 -4.39 -17.20 -14.50
CA LYS A 119 -2.93 -17.44 -14.47
C LYS A 119 -2.22 -16.15 -14.04
N CYS A 120 -1.26 -16.26 -13.12
CA CYS A 120 -0.57 -15.10 -12.56
C CYS A 120 0.89 -15.44 -12.23
N LYS A 121 1.83 -14.63 -12.72
CA LYS A 121 3.25 -14.71 -12.31
C LYS A 121 3.44 -13.88 -11.05
N LEU A 122 3.49 -14.56 -9.90
CA LEU A 122 3.57 -13.96 -8.57
C LEU A 122 5.00 -13.98 -8.01
N PHE A 123 5.31 -12.97 -7.21
CA PHE A 123 6.53 -12.85 -6.44
C PHE A 123 6.21 -12.52 -4.98
N LYS A 124 6.96 -13.12 -4.04
CA LYS A 124 6.89 -12.74 -2.63
C LYS A 124 7.62 -11.40 -2.44
N VAL A 125 6.94 -10.44 -1.82
CA VAL A 125 7.45 -9.09 -1.61
C VAL A 125 8.09 -8.97 -0.22
N GLY A 126 7.35 -9.32 0.83
CA GLY A 126 7.79 -9.10 2.21
C GLY A 126 6.62 -8.76 3.11
N SER A 127 6.90 -8.24 4.30
CA SER A 127 5.88 -7.84 5.29
C SER A 127 5.26 -6.47 5.01
N ASP A 128 5.82 -5.71 4.06
CA ASP A 128 5.48 -4.31 3.86
C ASP A 128 4.94 -4.09 2.44
N ALA A 129 3.96 -3.19 2.30
CA ALA A 129 3.40 -2.74 1.03
C ALA A 129 3.03 -1.25 1.10
N PRO A 130 2.81 -0.55 -0.04
CA PRO A 130 2.35 0.84 0.00
C PRO A 130 1.06 0.99 0.81
N GLY A 131 0.90 2.12 1.47
CA GLY A 131 -0.18 2.26 2.44
C GLY A 131 -1.59 2.14 1.89
N SER A 132 -1.82 2.49 0.63
CA SER A 132 -3.11 2.27 -0.04
C SER A 132 -3.41 0.79 -0.31
N ILE A 133 -2.38 -0.04 -0.53
CA ILE A 133 -2.50 -1.50 -0.62
C ILE A 133 -2.85 -2.06 0.76
N GLU A 134 -2.12 -1.66 1.81
CA GLU A 134 -2.43 -2.14 3.16
C GLU A 134 -3.83 -1.78 3.62
N HIS A 135 -4.23 -0.53 3.37
CA HIS A 135 -5.55 -0.03 3.74
C HIS A 135 -6.65 -0.86 3.08
N GLY A 136 -6.49 -1.20 1.80
CA GLY A 136 -7.49 -1.98 1.09
C GLY A 136 -7.73 -3.36 1.73
N PHE A 137 -6.70 -4.06 2.20
CA PHE A 137 -6.86 -5.34 2.93
C PHE A 137 -7.49 -5.19 4.32
N ARG A 138 -7.56 -3.98 4.87
CA ARG A 138 -8.27 -3.68 6.14
C ARG A 138 -9.76 -3.41 5.92
N THR A 139 -10.16 -2.95 4.72
CA THR A 139 -11.57 -2.60 4.41
C THR A 139 -12.47 -3.80 4.11
N GLY A 140 -11.90 -5.00 3.88
CA GLY A 140 -12.66 -6.24 3.69
C GLY A 140 -13.24 -6.45 2.29
N ASN A 141 -12.83 -5.65 1.29
CA ASN A 141 -13.22 -5.90 -0.10
C ASN A 141 -12.36 -7.01 -0.72
N ILE A 142 -13.02 -8.08 -1.20
CA ILE A 142 -12.36 -9.27 -1.78
C ILE A 142 -11.61 -8.93 -3.06
N VAL A 143 -12.20 -8.16 -3.96
CA VAL A 143 -11.51 -7.66 -5.16
C VAL A 143 -11.71 -6.16 -5.23
N GLN A 144 -10.63 -5.40 -5.29
CA GLN A 144 -10.70 -3.95 -5.35
C GLN A 144 -9.62 -3.38 -6.26
N LYS A 145 -10.05 -2.47 -7.14
CA LYS A 145 -9.13 -1.66 -7.93
C LYS A 145 -8.50 -0.59 -7.05
N ILE A 146 -7.18 -0.49 -7.10
CA ILE A 146 -6.42 0.53 -6.39
C ILE A 146 -6.34 1.78 -7.26
N ASN A 147 -6.85 2.90 -6.73
CA ASN A 147 -6.90 4.19 -7.43
C ASN A 147 -5.95 5.20 -6.79
N ASP A 148 -4.67 4.80 -6.68
CA ASP A 148 -3.62 5.57 -6.01
C ASP A 148 -2.35 5.60 -6.87
N PHE A 149 -1.86 6.79 -7.23
CA PHE A 149 -0.69 6.91 -8.12
C PHE A 149 0.59 6.35 -7.51
N PRO A 150 0.94 6.69 -6.26
CA PRO A 150 2.12 6.13 -5.62
C PRO A 150 2.12 4.59 -5.62
N ALA A 151 1.00 3.94 -5.26
CA ALA A 151 0.92 2.49 -5.33
C ALA A 151 1.02 1.93 -6.76
N HIS A 152 0.46 2.62 -7.76
CA HIS A 152 0.62 2.23 -9.17
C HIS A 152 2.06 2.28 -9.63
N LEU A 153 2.76 3.39 -9.36
CA LEU A 153 4.17 3.55 -9.69
C LEU A 153 5.03 2.52 -8.95
N PHE A 154 4.81 2.36 -7.64
CA PHE A 154 5.53 1.39 -6.83
C PHE A 154 5.33 -0.04 -7.33
N SER A 155 4.09 -0.45 -7.62
CA SER A 155 3.79 -1.82 -8.06
C SER A 155 4.53 -2.15 -9.36
N ARG A 156 4.58 -1.21 -10.32
CA ARG A 156 5.35 -1.39 -11.56
C ARG A 156 6.86 -1.51 -11.31
N ILE A 157 7.42 -0.61 -10.50
CA ILE A 157 8.85 -0.64 -10.13
C ILE A 157 9.20 -1.96 -9.41
N ALA A 158 8.39 -2.35 -8.43
CA ALA A 158 8.57 -3.55 -7.65
C ALA A 158 8.47 -4.80 -8.52
N TYR A 159 7.48 -4.87 -9.41
CA TYR A 159 7.35 -6.00 -10.34
C TYR A 159 8.57 -6.12 -11.24
N ASN A 160 8.99 -5.04 -11.93
CA ASN A 160 10.16 -5.07 -12.80
C ASN A 160 11.42 -5.54 -12.06
N LYS A 161 11.60 -5.08 -10.81
CA LYS A 161 12.73 -5.49 -9.97
C LYS A 161 12.67 -6.97 -9.58
N LEU A 162 11.49 -7.47 -9.19
CA LEU A 162 11.29 -8.85 -8.76
C LEU A 162 11.35 -9.84 -9.93
N SER A 163 10.88 -9.43 -11.11
CA SER A 163 10.95 -10.24 -12.33
C SER A 163 12.35 -10.24 -12.96
N GLY A 164 13.14 -9.21 -12.73
CA GLY A 164 14.41 -8.98 -13.44
C GLY A 164 14.21 -8.48 -14.87
N GLU A 165 13.01 -8.01 -15.22
CA GLU A 165 12.62 -7.59 -16.57
C GLU A 165 12.03 -6.16 -16.51
N GLU A 166 12.35 -5.29 -17.46
CA GLU A 166 11.71 -3.97 -17.59
C GLU A 166 10.37 -4.08 -18.35
N PHE A 167 9.39 -4.76 -17.74
CA PHE A 167 8.08 -5.01 -18.36
C PHE A 167 7.21 -3.75 -18.44
N TYR A 168 7.20 -2.95 -17.37
CA TYR A 168 6.39 -1.73 -17.27
C TYR A 168 7.23 -0.46 -17.37
N ALA A 169 6.83 0.49 -18.23
CA ALA A 169 7.41 1.82 -18.27
C ALA A 169 7.09 2.60 -16.98
N VAL A 170 8.09 3.30 -16.42
CA VAL A 170 8.00 3.99 -15.13
C VAL A 170 8.68 5.37 -15.12
N GLU A 171 9.47 5.69 -16.13
CA GLU A 171 10.40 6.83 -16.16
C GLU A 171 9.71 8.19 -16.15
N GLU A 172 8.76 8.41 -17.06
CA GLU A 172 8.04 9.68 -17.18
C GLU A 172 7.21 9.96 -15.93
N ASP A 173 6.46 8.95 -15.47
CA ASP A 173 5.64 9.03 -14.27
C ASP A 173 6.48 9.35 -13.03
N PHE A 174 7.64 8.71 -12.88
CA PHE A 174 8.50 8.95 -11.74
C PHE A 174 9.03 10.39 -11.72
N MET A 175 9.53 10.89 -12.85
CA MET A 175 10.18 12.19 -12.93
C MET A 175 9.21 13.36 -12.71
N GLU A 176 7.94 13.21 -13.10
CA GLU A 176 6.96 14.31 -13.03
C GLU A 176 6.16 14.36 -11.73
N LYS A 177 5.94 13.21 -11.06
CA LYS A 177 4.84 13.08 -10.07
C LYS A 177 5.21 12.33 -8.79
N ALA A 178 6.43 11.83 -8.67
CA ALA A 178 6.75 10.95 -7.57
C ALA A 178 7.09 11.73 -6.27
N ASP A 179 6.17 11.65 -5.32
CA ASP A 179 6.40 12.03 -3.93
C ASP A 179 6.57 10.75 -3.08
N VAL A 180 7.75 10.58 -2.47
CA VAL A 180 8.05 9.41 -1.61
C VAL A 180 7.10 9.32 -0.42
N PHE A 181 6.57 10.45 0.07
CA PHE A 181 5.61 10.45 1.17
C PHE A 181 4.27 9.82 0.78
N GLY A 182 3.93 9.82 -0.52
CA GLY A 182 2.71 9.16 -1.02
C GLY A 182 2.76 7.62 -0.93
N LEU A 183 3.95 7.03 -0.70
CA LEU A 183 4.10 5.59 -0.53
C LEU A 183 3.83 5.13 0.90
N LEU A 184 3.93 6.04 1.87
CA LEU A 184 3.80 5.75 3.30
C LEU A 184 2.32 5.64 3.70
N THR A 185 2.02 4.66 4.54
CA THR A 185 0.85 4.73 5.41
C THR A 185 0.97 5.90 6.39
N ASN A 186 -0.15 6.31 6.97
CA ASN A 186 -0.15 7.26 8.08
C ASN A 186 0.75 6.78 9.24
N TRP A 187 0.76 5.48 9.51
CA TRP A 187 1.55 4.87 10.59
C TRP A 187 3.04 4.90 10.28
N GLU A 188 3.45 4.52 9.07
CA GLU A 188 4.86 4.58 8.67
C GLU A 188 5.37 6.04 8.61
N LEU A 189 4.52 7.00 8.27
CA LEU A 189 4.87 8.42 8.37
C LEU A 189 5.13 8.85 9.82
N GLU A 190 4.30 8.39 10.75
CA GLU A 190 4.51 8.60 12.18
C GLU A 190 5.83 7.96 12.64
N ASP A 191 6.08 6.71 12.28
CA ASP A 191 7.30 5.98 12.64
C ASP A 191 8.56 6.67 12.11
N VAL A 192 8.54 7.14 10.86
CA VAL A 192 9.63 7.91 10.26
C VAL A 192 9.94 9.17 11.05
N VAL A 193 8.92 9.96 11.37
CA VAL A 193 9.10 11.21 12.13
C VAL A 193 9.58 10.89 13.54
N ALA A 194 9.11 9.80 14.13
CA ALA A 194 9.55 9.35 15.43
C ALA A 194 11.02 8.90 15.41
N LEU A 195 11.47 8.18 14.39
CA LEU A 195 12.86 7.81 14.15
C LEU A 195 13.75 9.03 13.94
N PHE A 196 13.29 10.01 13.15
CA PHE A 196 13.98 11.28 12.94
C PHE A 196 14.18 12.01 14.28
N LEU A 197 13.12 12.21 15.06
CA LEU A 197 13.21 12.87 16.37
C LEU A 197 14.11 12.10 17.34
N GLN A 198 14.14 10.77 17.28
CA GLN A 198 15.06 9.98 18.08
C GLN A 198 16.53 10.27 17.77
N LYS A 199 16.85 10.50 16.48
CA LYS A 199 18.19 10.89 16.05
C LYS A 199 18.53 12.31 16.50
N GLU A 200 17.53 13.18 16.59
CA GLU A 200 17.63 14.52 17.21
C GLU A 200 17.70 14.49 18.75
N GLY A 201 17.85 13.32 19.37
CA GLY A 201 18.08 13.18 20.81
C GLY A 201 16.82 13.05 21.66
N TYR A 202 15.69 12.73 21.05
CA TYR A 202 14.46 12.42 21.77
C TYR A 202 14.28 10.91 22.00
N TYR A 203 13.48 10.53 22.99
CA TYR A 203 12.98 9.17 23.18
C TYR A 203 11.47 9.17 23.01
N ILE A 204 10.93 8.20 22.28
CA ILE A 204 9.49 8.00 22.12
C ILE A 204 8.91 7.45 23.42
N ILE A 205 7.70 7.87 23.79
CA ILE A 205 6.89 7.20 24.80
C ILE A 205 5.81 6.38 24.09
N PRO A 206 5.96 5.06 23.90
CA PRO A 206 4.99 4.27 23.14
C PRO A 206 3.58 4.28 23.74
N SER A 207 3.48 4.34 25.08
CA SER A 207 2.20 4.43 25.78
C SER A 207 1.47 5.76 25.60
N SER A 208 2.04 6.70 24.85
CA SER A 208 1.45 8.00 24.52
C SER A 208 0.89 8.09 23.10
N LEU A 209 0.98 7.00 22.32
CA LEU A 209 0.32 6.91 21.02
C LEU A 209 -1.18 7.19 21.21
N SER A 210 -1.67 8.17 20.49
CA SER A 210 -3.00 8.71 20.64
C SER A 210 -3.70 8.78 19.29
N THR A 211 -4.98 8.41 19.29
CA THR A 211 -5.88 8.65 18.15
C THR A 211 -6.59 10.00 18.25
N GLU A 212 -6.29 10.81 19.27
CA GLU A 212 -6.91 12.12 19.46
C GLU A 212 -6.43 13.15 18.40
N GLU A 213 -7.25 14.16 18.15
CA GLU A 213 -6.97 15.18 17.12
C GLU A 213 -5.80 16.12 17.49
N ASN A 214 -5.42 16.19 18.77
CA ASN A 214 -4.49 17.19 19.27
C ASN A 214 -3.01 16.82 19.02
N TYR A 215 -2.65 15.55 19.10
CA TYR A 215 -1.30 15.04 18.88
C TYR A 215 -1.33 13.52 18.62
N ASN A 216 -0.33 13.00 17.90
CA ASN A 216 -0.18 11.57 17.57
C ASN A 216 0.59 10.83 18.66
N PHE A 217 1.68 11.41 19.18
CA PHE A 217 2.47 10.83 20.28
C PHE A 217 3.30 11.87 21.01
N ARG A 218 3.93 11.46 22.12
CA ARG A 218 4.87 12.25 22.91
C ARG A 218 6.29 11.71 22.81
N VAL A 219 7.22 12.63 22.95
CA VAL A 219 8.65 12.35 23.03
C VAL A 219 9.27 13.07 24.23
N VAL A 220 10.43 12.60 24.70
CA VAL A 220 11.19 13.19 25.81
C VAL A 220 12.61 13.44 25.39
N HIS A 221 13.12 14.65 25.55
CA HIS A 221 14.51 14.94 25.22
C HIS A 221 15.46 14.24 26.21
N ARG A 222 16.41 13.44 25.69
CA ARG A 222 17.24 12.53 26.48
C ARG A 222 18.07 13.21 27.58
N SER A 223 18.51 14.44 27.35
CA SER A 223 19.41 15.15 28.26
C SER A 223 18.69 16.09 29.22
N THR A 224 17.53 16.61 28.84
CA THR A 224 16.83 17.65 29.63
C THR A 224 15.56 17.13 30.30
N GLY A 225 15.03 15.98 29.87
CA GLY A 225 13.74 15.47 30.32
C GLY A 225 12.54 16.28 29.81
N GLU A 226 12.75 17.26 28.92
CA GLU A 226 11.68 18.07 28.34
C GLU A 226 10.73 17.17 27.53
N VAL A 227 9.44 17.19 27.89
CA VAL A 227 8.39 16.50 27.13
C VAL A 227 7.94 17.39 25.98
N ALA A 228 7.91 16.82 24.78
CA ALA A 228 7.33 17.43 23.59
C ALA A 228 6.23 16.55 22.99
N PHE A 229 5.30 17.19 22.30
CA PHE A 229 4.18 16.55 21.62
C PHE A 229 4.44 16.55 20.11
N VAL A 230 3.96 15.55 19.39
CA VAL A 230 4.17 15.42 17.95
C VAL A 230 2.81 15.36 17.27
N ARG A 231 2.60 16.24 16.28
CA ARG A 231 1.39 16.25 15.45
C ARG A 231 1.78 16.07 13.98
N ILE A 232 1.17 15.07 13.36
CA ILE A 232 1.47 14.68 11.99
C ILE A 232 0.18 14.70 11.17
N SER A 233 0.28 15.27 9.97
CA SER A 233 -0.82 15.31 9.00
C SER A 233 -0.31 14.83 7.65
N PRO A 234 -0.59 13.57 7.26
CA PRO A 234 -0.09 12.99 6.01
C PRO A 234 -0.57 13.73 4.76
N ASN A 235 -1.83 14.19 4.75
CA ASN A 235 -2.49 14.73 3.56
C ASN A 235 -3.02 16.17 3.74
N GLY A 236 -2.89 16.74 4.93
CA GLY A 236 -3.46 18.04 5.26
C GLY A 236 -2.40 19.08 5.60
N VAL A 237 -2.65 20.33 5.23
CA VAL A 237 -1.88 21.48 5.71
C VAL A 237 -2.13 21.64 7.21
N LEU A 238 -1.07 21.65 8.03
CA LEU A 238 -1.18 21.91 9.46
C LEU A 238 -1.24 23.41 9.75
N ASP A 239 -2.04 23.80 10.74
CA ASP A 239 -2.10 25.19 11.22
C ASP A 239 -1.31 25.33 12.52
N PRO A 240 -0.11 25.94 12.52
CA PRO A 240 0.67 26.08 13.75
C PRO A 240 -0.03 26.92 14.83
N ASN A 241 -0.94 27.82 14.43
CA ASN A 241 -1.61 28.75 15.34
C ASN A 241 -2.61 28.03 16.26
N MET A 242 -3.06 26.81 15.93
CA MET A 242 -3.89 25.98 16.81
C MET A 242 -3.19 25.65 18.14
N PHE A 243 -1.85 25.70 18.15
CA PHE A 243 -1.01 25.45 19.33
C PHE A 243 -0.58 26.73 20.06
N SER A 244 -1.13 27.90 19.70
CA SER A 244 -0.79 29.20 20.32
C SER A 244 -0.95 29.22 21.83
N ARG A 245 -1.95 28.51 22.36
CA ARG A 245 -2.21 28.37 23.82
C ARG A 245 -1.74 27.05 24.41
N PHE A 246 -1.07 26.21 23.61
CA PHE A 246 -0.61 24.91 24.08
C PHE A 246 0.62 25.09 24.97
N PRO A 247 0.64 24.54 26.21
CA PRO A 247 1.64 24.91 27.22
C PRO A 247 2.98 24.17 27.06
N HIS A 248 3.11 23.27 26.08
CA HIS A 248 4.28 22.42 25.90
C HIS A 248 4.87 22.59 24.51
N LYS A 249 6.13 22.15 24.34
CA LYS A 249 6.76 22.08 23.04
C LYS A 249 5.99 21.13 22.10
N VAL A 250 5.81 21.54 20.86
CA VAL A 250 5.11 20.75 19.82
C VAL A 250 5.95 20.69 18.56
N PHE A 251 6.18 19.49 18.04
CA PHE A 251 6.70 19.26 16.70
C PHE A 251 5.54 19.00 15.75
N LEU A 252 5.54 19.70 14.61
CA LEU A 252 4.56 19.54 13.55
C LEU A 252 5.23 18.94 12.33
N PHE A 253 4.59 17.95 11.70
CA PHE A 253 5.01 17.47 10.40
C PHE A 253 3.85 17.30 9.42
N SER A 254 3.97 17.90 8.24
CA SER A 254 3.10 17.64 7.10
C SER A 254 3.92 17.70 5.80
N PRO A 255 3.87 16.67 4.94
CA PRO A 255 4.52 16.72 3.63
C PRO A 255 3.81 17.68 2.66
N VAL A 256 2.56 18.09 2.97
CA VAL A 256 1.78 19.09 2.22
C VAL A 256 2.15 20.51 2.64
N GLY A 257 2.57 20.70 3.89
CA GLY A 257 3.09 21.97 4.41
C GLY A 257 2.25 22.57 5.54
N TYR A 258 2.44 23.86 5.78
CA TYR A 258 1.92 24.57 6.94
C TYR A 258 1.22 25.87 6.53
N ARG A 259 0.21 26.28 7.30
CA ARG A 259 -0.27 27.67 7.25
C ARG A 259 0.78 28.60 7.85
N SER A 260 0.75 29.85 7.42
CA SER A 260 1.63 30.89 7.97
C SER A 260 1.39 31.06 9.46
N PHE A 261 2.48 31.29 10.19
CA PHE A 261 2.42 31.74 11.57
C PHE A 261 1.86 33.17 11.60
N GLU A 262 0.83 33.41 12.42
CA GLU A 262 0.38 34.77 12.71
C GLU A 262 1.43 35.49 13.55
N VAL A 263 2.04 34.77 14.50
CA VAL A 263 3.14 35.22 15.37
C VAL A 263 4.12 34.06 15.53
N PRO A 264 5.45 34.30 15.53
CA PRO A 264 6.43 33.25 15.84
C PRO A 264 6.19 32.66 17.23
N LEU A 265 5.93 31.35 17.29
CA LEU A 265 5.69 30.61 18.53
C LEU A 265 6.92 29.76 18.86
N SER A 266 7.71 30.17 19.86
CA SER A 266 8.99 29.49 20.20
C SER A 266 8.84 28.02 20.61
N HIS A 267 7.67 27.63 21.12
CA HIS A 267 7.37 26.25 21.51
C HIS A 267 6.81 25.39 20.37
N VAL A 268 6.51 25.98 19.20
CA VAL A 268 5.95 25.25 18.05
C VAL A 268 7.00 25.16 16.95
N VAL A 269 7.40 23.94 16.62
CA VAL A 269 8.46 23.66 15.64
C VAL A 269 7.87 22.91 14.45
N ALA A 270 7.77 23.58 13.30
CA ALA A 270 7.40 22.96 12.04
C ALA A 270 8.63 22.29 11.42
N LEU A 271 8.65 20.96 11.37
CA LEU A 271 9.73 20.18 10.76
C LEU A 271 9.71 20.38 9.23
N LYS A 272 10.88 20.51 8.60
CA LYS A 272 10.92 20.74 7.15
C LYS A 272 10.80 19.42 6.41
N LYS A 273 10.03 19.42 5.32
CA LYS A 273 9.92 18.27 4.39
C LYS A 273 11.30 17.78 3.94
N GLY A 274 12.17 18.71 3.54
CA GLY A 274 13.53 18.39 3.07
C GLY A 274 14.41 17.71 4.12
N ASP A 275 14.24 18.02 5.41
CA ASP A 275 15.02 17.40 6.49
C ASP A 275 14.62 15.92 6.65
N ILE A 276 13.32 15.61 6.53
CA ILE A 276 12.81 14.24 6.55
C ILE A 276 13.18 13.47 5.27
N GLU A 277 13.15 14.13 4.11
CA GLU A 277 13.63 13.52 2.86
C GLU A 277 15.11 13.19 2.90
N GLU A 278 15.92 14.04 3.53
CA GLU A 278 17.34 13.78 3.71
C GLU A 278 17.57 12.66 4.74
N PHE A 279 16.72 12.59 5.76
CA PHE A 279 16.71 11.47 6.70
C PHE A 279 16.49 10.13 5.98
N PHE A 280 15.56 10.07 5.02
CA PHE A 280 15.33 8.87 4.20
C PHE A 280 16.58 8.38 3.48
N LYS A 281 17.35 9.30 2.89
CA LYS A 281 18.54 8.97 2.09
C LYS A 281 19.74 8.58 2.96
N THR A 282 19.88 9.22 4.12
CA THR A 282 21.02 9.01 5.03
C THR A 282 20.84 7.80 5.94
N HIS A 283 19.61 7.30 6.09
CA HIS A 283 19.24 6.20 6.99
C HIS A 283 18.36 5.16 6.27
N GLU A 284 18.72 4.79 5.05
CA GLU A 284 17.93 3.90 4.19
C GLU A 284 17.65 2.53 4.83
N ASP A 285 18.55 2.03 5.66
CA ASP A 285 18.41 0.76 6.38
C ASP A 285 17.23 0.77 7.36
N LEU A 286 16.85 1.93 7.86
CA LEU A 286 15.72 2.13 8.78
C LEU A 286 14.39 2.32 8.06
N MET A 287 14.40 2.49 6.74
CA MET A 287 13.20 2.86 5.99
C MET A 287 12.34 1.64 5.63
N PRO A 288 11.01 1.81 5.55
CA PRO A 288 10.12 0.78 5.03
C PRO A 288 10.56 0.27 3.66
N TYR A 289 10.28 -0.99 3.35
CA TYR A 289 10.67 -1.59 2.08
C TYR A 289 10.20 -0.79 0.85
N SER A 290 9.01 -0.19 0.95
CA SER A 290 8.42 0.64 -0.11
C SER A 290 9.30 1.84 -0.46
N ILE A 291 9.80 2.56 0.55
CA ILE A 291 10.75 3.66 0.40
C ILE A 291 12.09 3.16 -0.13
N ARG A 292 12.63 2.06 0.40
CA ARG A 292 13.94 1.56 -0.03
C ARG A 292 13.98 1.19 -1.51
N ILE A 293 12.93 0.52 -2.02
CA ILE A 293 12.79 0.25 -3.46
C ILE A 293 12.77 1.55 -4.26
N PHE A 294 11.97 2.51 -3.80
CA PHE A 294 11.80 3.78 -4.49
C PHE A 294 13.11 4.55 -4.60
N LEU A 295 13.88 4.63 -3.51
CA LEU A 295 15.19 5.28 -3.46
C LEU A 295 16.24 4.53 -4.30
N ASP A 296 16.29 3.20 -4.22
CA ASP A 296 17.21 2.37 -5.04
C ASP A 296 16.95 2.58 -6.54
N TRP A 297 15.68 2.60 -6.95
CA TRP A 297 15.33 2.88 -8.34
C TRP A 297 15.77 4.29 -8.76
N LYS A 298 15.51 5.30 -7.92
CA LYS A 298 15.91 6.70 -8.17
C LYS A 298 17.42 6.80 -8.40
N LYS A 299 18.22 6.22 -7.50
CA LYS A 299 19.69 6.21 -7.59
C LYS A 299 20.20 5.57 -8.86
N ARG A 300 19.64 4.41 -9.25
CA ARG A 300 20.05 3.70 -10.47
C ARG A 300 19.82 4.54 -11.73
N LYS A 301 18.68 5.21 -11.82
CA LYS A 301 18.35 6.04 -12.99
C LYS A 301 19.14 7.35 -13.01
N GLU A 302 19.41 7.95 -11.86
CA GLU A 302 20.33 9.09 -11.75
C GLU A 302 21.75 8.69 -12.20
N ALA A 303 22.25 7.52 -11.79
CA ALA A 303 23.55 7.01 -12.22
C ALA A 303 23.61 6.76 -13.73
N MET A 304 22.56 6.17 -14.31
CA MET A 304 22.46 5.94 -15.76
C MET A 304 22.51 7.23 -16.58
N LYS A 305 21.88 8.32 -16.10
CA LYS A 305 21.91 9.64 -16.74
C LYS A 305 23.29 10.31 -16.72
N VAL A 306 24.16 9.97 -15.77
CA VAL A 306 25.53 10.52 -15.67
C VAL A 306 26.49 9.78 -16.61
N THR A 307 26.17 8.54 -16.99
CA THR A 307 26.97 7.71 -17.90
C THR A 307 26.57 7.78 -19.37
N SER A 308 25.52 8.53 -19.71
CA SER A 308 24.99 8.75 -21.07
C SER A 308 25.21 10.19 -21.52
#